data_AF-X0S0N9-F1
#
_entry.id   AF-X0S0N9-F1
#
_cell.length_a   1.000
_cell.length_b   1.000
_cell.length_c   1.000
_cell.angle_alpha   90.00
_cell.angle_beta   90.00
_cell.angle_gamma   90.00
#
_symmetry.space_group_name_H-M   'P 1'
#
loop_
_entity.id
_entity.type
_entity.pdbx_description
1 polymer ?
#
loop_
_entity_poly.entity_id
_entity_poly.type
_entity_poly.pdbx_seq_one_letter_code
_entity_poly.pdbx_strand_id
1 'polypeptide(L)'
;MTEVKPKKTVLKDVKIFKNLEDEIIKTNKCCACGACVAYCSSQSFDVIKMEGYTPQFITDANVDNCKECGICYYICPQTEPLMKQI
;
A
#
# COMPACT_ATOMS: atom_id res chain seq x y z
N MET A 1 -26.16 -3.13 30.62
CA MET A 1 -25.63 -3.08 29.24
C MET A 1 -24.17 -2.71 29.39
N THR A 2 -23.27 -3.68 29.30
CA THR A 2 -21.84 -3.43 29.47
C THR A 2 -21.31 -2.71 28.24
N GLU A 3 -20.86 -1.48 28.46
CA GLU A 3 -20.25 -0.62 27.44
C GLU A 3 -18.97 -1.29 26.92
N VAL A 4 -18.97 -1.69 25.65
CA VAL A 4 -17.78 -2.16 24.96
C VAL A 4 -16.91 -0.93 24.70
N LYS A 5 -15.99 -0.63 25.63
CA LYS A 5 -14.94 0.37 25.41
C LYS A 5 -14.10 -0.10 24.22
N PRO A 6 -13.94 0.70 23.16
CA PRO A 6 -13.15 0.30 22.01
C PRO A 6 -11.73 0.06 22.52
N LYS A 7 -11.26 -1.18 22.43
CA LYS A 7 -9.84 -1.49 22.62
C LYS A 7 -9.10 -0.63 21.62
N LYS A 8 -8.39 0.37 22.13
CA LYS A 8 -7.47 1.21 21.37
C LYS A 8 -6.33 0.29 20.91
N THR A 9 -6.57 -0.44 19.84
CA THR A 9 -5.53 -1.20 19.16
C THR A 9 -4.59 -0.15 18.60
N VAL A 10 -3.44 0.01 19.26
CA VAL A 10 -2.33 0.80 18.73
C VAL A 10 -2.01 0.18 17.37
N LEU A 11 -2.47 0.83 16.31
CA LEU A 11 -2.12 0.51 14.93
C LEU A 11 -0.61 0.65 14.87
N LYS A 12 0.10 -0.48 15.00
CA LYS A 12 1.50 -0.60 14.59
C LYS A 12 1.59 -0.01 13.18
N ASP A 13 2.56 0.87 13.00
CA ASP A 13 2.78 1.71 11.81
C ASP A 13 2.41 0.98 10.51
N VAL A 14 1.23 1.31 9.98
CA VAL A 14 0.72 0.73 8.74
C VAL A 14 1.63 1.22 7.61
N LYS A 15 2.28 0.29 6.90
CA LYS A 15 3.15 0.65 5.77
C LYS A 15 2.29 1.03 4.56
N ILE A 16 2.57 2.19 3.97
CA ILE A 16 1.81 2.79 2.88
C ILE A 16 2.57 2.72 1.55
N PHE A 17 2.00 3.32 0.49
CA PHE A 17 2.63 3.33 -0.83
C PHE A 17 4.03 3.95 -0.80
N LYS A 18 4.26 4.99 0.02
CA LYS A 18 5.60 5.58 0.16
C LYS A 18 6.62 4.59 0.71
N ASN A 19 6.25 3.75 1.68
CA ASN A 19 7.12 2.67 2.14
C ASN A 19 7.39 1.64 1.04
N LEU A 20 6.37 1.33 0.21
CA LEU A 20 6.54 0.43 -0.93
C LEU A 20 7.51 1.03 -1.96
N GLU A 21 7.38 2.33 -2.23
CA GLU A 21 8.26 3.06 -3.11
C GLU A 21 9.71 3.01 -2.63
N ASP A 22 9.94 3.30 -1.35
CA ASP A 22 11.29 3.33 -0.76
C ASP A 22 11.92 1.93 -0.65
N GLU A 23 11.15 0.92 -0.24
CA GLU A 23 11.70 -0.40 0.09
C GLU A 23 11.75 -1.38 -1.09
N ILE A 24 10.90 -1.19 -2.11
CA ILE A 24 10.72 -2.11 -3.23
C ILE A 24 11.03 -1.43 -4.57
N ILE A 25 10.45 -0.26 -4.83
CA ILE A 25 10.55 0.38 -6.15
C ILE A 25 11.95 0.98 -6.34
N LYS A 26 12.40 1.86 -5.43
CA LYS A 26 13.71 2.51 -5.47
C LYS A 26 14.87 1.52 -5.33
N THR A 27 14.64 0.36 -4.72
CA THR A 27 15.64 -0.72 -4.61
C THR A 27 15.59 -1.72 -5.78
N ASN A 28 14.87 -1.43 -6.87
CA ASN A 28 14.74 -2.29 -8.06
C ASN A 28 14.24 -3.72 -7.78
N LYS A 29 13.40 -3.90 -6.76
CA LYS A 29 12.76 -5.20 -6.48
C LYS A 29 11.39 -5.34 -7.14
N CYS A 30 10.77 -4.23 -7.56
CA CYS A 30 9.47 -4.25 -8.21
C CYS A 30 9.50 -5.14 -9.47
N CYS A 31 8.63 -6.16 -9.51
CA CYS A 31 8.48 -7.06 -10.64
C CYS A 31 7.35 -6.64 -11.61
N ALA A 32 6.87 -5.39 -11.52
CA ALA A 32 5.83 -4.83 -12.37
C ALA A 32 4.51 -5.62 -12.44
N CYS A 33 4.16 -6.38 -11.39
CA CYS A 33 2.95 -7.22 -11.38
C CYS A 33 1.63 -6.43 -11.41
N GLY A 34 1.63 -5.13 -11.11
CA GLY A 34 0.45 -4.26 -11.18
C GLY A 34 -0.56 -4.38 -10.04
N ALA A 35 -0.34 -5.24 -9.04
CA ALA A 35 -1.30 -5.46 -7.94
C ALA A 35 -1.65 -4.18 -7.16
N CYS A 36 -0.65 -3.34 -6.87
CA CYS A 36 -0.83 -2.05 -6.18
C CYS A 36 -1.74 -1.09 -6.96
N VAL A 37 -1.55 -0.99 -8.28
CA VAL A 37 -2.35 -0.14 -9.17
C VAL A 37 -3.77 -0.70 -9.29
N ALA A 38 -3.90 -2.00 -9.54
CA ALA A 38 -5.19 -2.66 -9.71
C ALA A 38 -6.09 -2.50 -8.47
N TYR A 39 -5.53 -2.68 -7.27
CA TYR A 39 -6.29 -2.46 -6.04
C TYR A 39 -6.75 -1.00 -5.92
N CYS A 40 -5.84 -0.05 -6.12
CA CYS A 40 -6.14 1.38 -6.01
C CYS A 40 -7.27 1.83 -6.93
N SER A 41 -7.26 1.36 -8.18
CA SER A 41 -8.34 1.66 -9.14
C SER A 41 -9.63 0.90 -8.85
N SER A 42 -9.57 -0.33 -8.33
CA SER A 42 -10.78 -1.07 -7.91
C SER A 42 -11.58 -0.38 -6.80
N GLN A 43 -10.91 0.45 -5.99
CA GLN A 43 -11.53 1.23 -4.92
C GLN A 43 -11.89 2.65 -5.37
N SER A 44 -11.71 2.98 -6.66
CA SER A 44 -11.91 4.32 -7.22
C SER A 44 -11.09 5.41 -6.52
N PHE A 45 -9.91 5.05 -5.99
CA PHE A 45 -8.97 6.02 -5.43
C PHE A 45 -8.14 6.66 -6.54
N ASP A 46 -7.75 5.88 -7.54
CA ASP A 46 -7.01 6.32 -8.73
C ASP A 46 -5.86 7.28 -8.43
N VAL A 47 -5.04 6.95 -7.41
CA VAL A 47 -3.89 7.76 -6.99
C VAL A 47 -2.56 7.28 -7.55
N ILE A 48 -2.46 6.02 -7.96
CA ILE A 48 -1.23 5.39 -8.48
C ILE A 48 -1.51 4.89 -9.90
N LYS A 49 -0.55 5.03 -10.81
CA LYS A 49 -0.54 4.43 -12.14
C LYS A 49 0.71 3.59 -12.35
N MET A 50 0.68 2.76 -13.40
CA MET A 50 1.89 2.15 -13.93
C MET A 50 2.46 3.04 -15.03
N GLU A 51 3.73 3.40 -14.93
CA GLU A 51 4.48 4.08 -15.99
C GLU A 51 5.58 3.13 -16.48
N GLY A 52 5.39 2.57 -17.67
CA GLY A 52 6.22 1.46 -18.15
C GLY A 52 6.11 0.26 -17.19
N TYR A 53 7.20 -0.02 -16.47
CA TYR A 53 7.29 -1.13 -15.50
C TYR A 53 7.33 -0.65 -14.04
N THR A 54 7.13 0.64 -13.80
CA THR A 54 7.29 1.26 -12.48
C THR A 54 5.97 1.87 -12.02
N PRO A 55 5.41 1.42 -10.88
CA PRO A 55 4.25 2.07 -10.30
C PRO A 55 4.66 3.39 -9.65
N GLN A 56 3.87 4.44 -9.86
CA GLN A 56 4.11 5.77 -9.27
C GLN A 56 2.81 6.53 -9.07
N PHE A 57 2.82 7.58 -8.23
CA PHE A 57 1.69 8.49 -8.14
C PHE A 57 1.38 9.14 -9.49
N ILE A 58 0.08 9.39 -9.75
CA ILE A 58 -0.33 10.00 -11.03
C ILE A 58 0.14 11.46 -11.10
N THR A 59 -0.01 12.19 -9.99
CA THR A 59 0.41 13.58 -9.80
C THR A 59 0.91 13.78 -8.37
N ASP A 60 1.58 14.90 -8.09
CA ASP A 60 2.01 15.24 -6.72
C ASP A 60 0.82 15.39 -5.77
N ALA A 61 -0.32 15.90 -6.25
CA ALA A 61 -1.55 16.01 -5.46
C ALA A 61 -2.14 14.62 -5.08
N ASN A 62 -1.77 13.56 -5.78
CA ASN A 62 -2.21 12.20 -5.44
C ASN A 62 -1.51 11.65 -4.18
N VAL A 63 -0.38 12.24 -3.77
CA VAL A 63 0.26 11.92 -2.48
C VAL A 63 -0.71 12.27 -1.35
N ASP A 64 -1.31 13.46 -1.40
CA ASP A 64 -2.28 13.93 -0.39
C ASP A 64 -3.64 13.22 -0.49
N ASN A 65 -4.04 12.80 -1.69
CA ASN A 65 -5.29 12.06 -1.90
C ASN A 65 -5.19 10.57 -1.50
N CYS A 66 -3.98 10.06 -1.24
CA CYS A 66 -3.79 8.69 -0.82
C CYS A 66 -4.51 8.45 0.52
N LYS A 67 -5.31 7.38 0.61
CA LYS A 67 -6.00 7.00 1.85
C LYS A 67 -5.10 6.36 2.90
N GLU A 68 -3.81 6.20 2.60
CA GLU A 68 -2.83 5.59 3.49
C GLU A 68 -3.28 4.20 4.02
N CYS A 69 -4.09 3.48 3.24
CA CYS A 69 -4.69 2.21 3.65
C CYS A 69 -3.69 1.05 3.76
N GLY A 70 -2.50 1.20 3.19
CA GLY A 70 -1.40 0.22 3.23
C GLY A 70 -1.56 -1.03 2.38
N ILE A 71 -2.72 -1.28 1.79
CA ILE A 71 -2.98 -2.50 1.02
C ILE A 71 -1.98 -2.68 -0.13
N CYS A 72 -1.61 -1.61 -0.83
CA CYS A 72 -0.60 -1.66 -1.89
C CYS A 72 0.76 -2.24 -1.42
N TYR A 73 1.15 -2.00 -0.17
CA TYR A 73 2.36 -2.56 0.42
C TYR A 73 2.18 -4.05 0.73
N TYR A 74 1.08 -4.40 1.38
CA TYR A 74 0.86 -5.75 1.89
C TYR A 74 0.46 -6.79 0.83
N ILE A 75 -0.08 -6.35 -0.31
CA ILE A 75 -0.33 -7.23 -1.46
C ILE A 75 0.89 -7.39 -2.37
N CYS A 76 1.96 -6.62 -2.13
CA CYS A 76 3.15 -6.69 -2.96
C CYS A 76 3.85 -8.05 -2.75
N PRO A 77 4.08 -8.85 -3.80
CA PRO A 77 4.76 -10.14 -3.66
C PRO A 77 6.24 -10.03 -3.26
N GLN A 78 6.78 -8.81 -3.23
CA GLN A 78 8.18 -8.52 -2.91
C GLN A 78 8.36 -8.03 -1.46
N THR A 79 7.27 -7.90 -0.69
CA THR A 79 7.32 -7.58 0.74
C THR A 79 7.28 -8.85 1.58
N GLU A 80 7.61 -8.74 2.88
CA GLU A 80 7.47 -9.89 3.78
C GLU A 80 6.00 -10.36 3.82
N PRO A 81 5.74 -11.68 3.76
CA PRO A 81 4.40 -12.21 3.91
C PRO A 81 3.76 -11.76 5.24
N LEU A 82 2.48 -11.37 5.16
CA LEU A 82 1.70 -10.98 6.33
C LEU A 82 1.59 -12.10 7.38
N MET A 83 1.54 -13.36 6.93
CA MET A 83 1.51 -14.53 7.81
C MET A 83 2.93 -15.06 7.98
N LYS A 84 3.55 -14.76 9.12
CA LYS A 84 4.72 -15.50 9.60
C LYS A 84 4.23 -16.85 10.15
N GLN A 85 4.40 -17.87 9.30
CA GLN A 85 4.49 -19.32 9.57
C GLN A 85 3.71 -19.88 10.78
N ILE A 86 2.71 -20.71 10.45
CA ILE A 86 2.25 -21.83 11.29
C ILE A 86 3.45 -22.76 11.55
#